data_AF-A0A7N9AVQ4-F1
#
_entry.id   AF-A0A7N9AVQ4-F1
#
_cell.length_a   1.000
_cell.length_b   1.000
_cell.length_c   1.000
_cell.angle_alpha   90.00
_cell.angle_beta   90.00
_cell.angle_gamma   90.00
#
_symmetry.space_group_name_H-M   'P 1'
#
loop_
_entity.id
_entity.type
_entity.pdbx_description
1 polymer ?
#
loop_
_entity_poly.entity_id
_entity_poly.type
_entity_poly.pdbx_seq_one_letter_code
_entity_poly.pdbx_strand_id
1 'polypeptide(L)'
;MEIDKASQPEKPGFGQWSTAQFNSSEQQQKFLRLMGGFKKSFQPASVSTAGTSMAMAKDAQQQLQQNLLGEFERAHSRRMDFSNRGAGLGFTAPPSKKFSIDANARGSIRFDD
;
A
#
# COMPACT_ATOMS: atom_id res chain seq x y z
N MET A 1 -4.08 -7.74 59.82
CA MET A 1 -2.94 -7.92 58.89
C MET A 1 -3.52 -7.79 57.49
N GLU A 2 -3.40 -6.59 56.93
CA GLU A 2 -3.86 -6.26 55.58
C GLU A 2 -2.93 -6.92 54.56
N ILE A 3 -3.53 -7.74 53.71
CA ILE A 3 -2.91 -8.38 52.55
C ILE A 3 -3.41 -7.63 51.32
N ASP A 4 -2.61 -7.62 50.26
CA ASP A 4 -2.95 -7.15 48.90
C ASP A 4 -2.52 -5.74 48.51
N LYS A 5 -1.29 -5.36 48.89
CA LYS A 5 -0.49 -4.36 48.15
C LYS A 5 0.58 -5.04 47.28
N ALA A 6 0.20 -6.06 46.51
CA ALA A 6 1.11 -6.78 45.63
C ALA A 6 0.42 -7.23 44.33
N SER A 7 0.00 -6.29 43.48
CA SER A 7 -0.16 -6.55 42.04
C SER A 7 -0.60 -5.26 41.32
N GLN A 8 0.32 -4.32 41.13
CA GLN A 8 0.26 -3.52 39.93
C GLN A 8 1.34 -4.08 39.00
N PRO A 9 1.00 -4.79 37.92
CA PRO A 9 1.99 -5.07 36.90
C PRO A 9 2.35 -3.74 36.25
N GLU A 10 3.53 -3.21 36.60
CA GLU A 10 4.36 -2.38 35.73
C GLU A 10 4.07 -2.78 34.28
N LYS A 11 3.60 -1.84 33.46
CA LYS A 11 3.14 -2.07 32.09
C LYS A 11 4.04 -3.12 31.42
N PRO A 12 3.56 -4.37 31.21
CA PRO A 12 4.41 -5.38 30.62
C PRO A 12 4.82 -4.85 29.26
N GLY A 13 6.13 -4.70 29.03
CA GLY A 13 6.64 -4.24 27.75
C GLY A 13 6.32 -5.30 26.69
N PHE A 14 5.12 -5.26 26.11
CA PHE A 14 4.64 -6.20 25.09
C PHE A 14 5.35 -6.03 23.73
N GLY A 15 6.54 -5.41 23.73
CA GLY A 15 7.36 -5.14 22.57
C GLY A 15 6.59 -4.46 21.43
N GLN A 16 6.97 -4.84 20.21
CA GLN A 16 6.40 -4.41 18.94
C GLN A 16 4.88 -4.66 18.80
N TRP A 17 4.34 -5.62 19.56
CA TRP A 17 2.93 -6.00 19.53
C TRP A 17 2.05 -5.13 20.45
N SER A 18 2.67 -4.35 21.34
CA SER A 18 1.94 -3.41 22.22
C SER A 18 1.16 -2.35 21.44
N THR A 19 1.59 -2.01 20.23
CA THR A 19 0.98 -0.95 19.41
C THR A 19 -0.20 -1.43 18.58
N ALA A 20 -0.49 -2.73 18.54
CA ALA A 20 -1.64 -3.26 17.83
C ALA A 20 -2.95 -2.85 18.52
N GLN A 21 -3.80 -2.11 17.81
CA GLN A 21 -5.10 -1.65 18.31
C GLN A 21 -6.20 -2.65 17.94
N PHE A 22 -6.97 -3.10 18.93
CA PHE A 22 -8.10 -4.00 18.77
C PHE A 22 -9.38 -3.40 19.36
N ASN A 23 -10.53 -3.84 18.86
CA ASN A 23 -11.84 -3.35 19.33
C ASN A 23 -12.27 -3.97 20.68
N SER A 24 -11.59 -5.02 21.14
CA SER A 24 -11.86 -5.70 22.41
C SER A 24 -10.56 -6.07 23.12
N SER A 25 -10.54 -5.88 24.44
CA SER A 25 -9.42 -6.26 25.30
C SER A 25 -9.16 -7.77 25.29
N GLU A 26 -10.21 -8.59 25.14
CA GLU A 26 -10.09 -10.04 25.00
C GLU A 26 -9.35 -10.43 23.71
N GLN A 27 -9.64 -9.74 22.60
CA GLN A 27 -8.95 -9.97 21.32
C GLN A 27 -7.49 -9.57 21.39
N GLN A 28 -7.19 -8.43 22.04
CA GLN A 28 -5.82 -7.99 22.27
C GLN A 28 -5.04 -9.00 23.12
N GLN A 29 -5.64 -9.52 24.19
CA GLN A 29 -5.00 -10.53 25.03
C GLN A 29 -4.79 -11.86 24.29
N LYS A 30 -5.77 -12.31 23.49
CA LYS A 30 -5.61 -13.49 22.63
C LYS A 30 -4.49 -13.30 21.61
N PHE A 31 -4.44 -12.13 20.97
CA PHE A 31 -3.39 -11.77 20.03
C PHE A 31 -2.01 -11.78 20.69
N LEU A 32 -1.85 -11.11 21.83
CA LEU A 32 -0.59 -11.08 22.57
C LEU A 32 -0.18 -12.49 23.04
N ARG A 33 -1.13 -13.37 23.38
CA ARG A 33 -0.87 -14.77 23.71
C ARG A 33 -0.40 -15.57 22.51
N LEU A 34 -1.02 -15.37 21.34
CA LEU A 34 -0.66 -16.02 20.10
C LEU A 34 0.72 -15.58 19.59
N MET A 35 0.98 -14.27 19.61
CA MET A 35 2.24 -13.67 19.15
C MET A 35 3.39 -13.84 20.15
N GLY A 36 3.17 -14.55 21.25
CA GLY A 36 4.19 -14.77 22.28
C GLY A 36 4.58 -13.51 23.05
N GLY A 37 3.74 -12.46 23.03
CA GLY A 37 3.97 -11.20 23.74
C GLY A 37 3.99 -11.34 25.27
N PHE A 38 3.48 -12.45 25.83
CA PHE A 38 3.57 -12.76 27.27
C PHE A 38 4.78 -13.61 27.67
N LYS A 39 5.72 -13.93 26.75
CA LYS A 39 6.89 -14.76 27.10
C LYS A 39 7.84 -13.97 28.02
N LYS A 40 8.20 -14.54 29.17
CA LYS A 40 9.08 -13.94 30.21
C LYS A 40 10.50 -13.60 29.71
N SER A 41 10.91 -14.17 28.57
CA SER A 41 12.19 -13.93 27.91
C SER A 41 12.07 -13.04 26.68
N PHE A 42 11.02 -12.21 26.57
CA PHE A 42 10.90 -11.26 25.47
C PHE A 42 11.98 -10.21 25.62
N GLN A 43 13.17 -10.50 25.09
CA GLN A 43 14.19 -9.50 24.86
C GLN A 43 13.58 -8.55 23.82
N PRO A 44 13.44 -7.24 24.12
CA PRO A 44 13.17 -6.30 23.06
C PRO A 44 14.35 -6.42 22.10
N ALA A 45 14.16 -7.07 20.96
CA ALA A 45 15.15 -7.08 19.90
C ALA A 45 15.55 -5.62 19.72
N SER A 46 16.83 -5.30 19.86
CA SER A 46 17.30 -3.91 19.84
C SER A 46 16.74 -3.29 18.56
N VAL A 47 15.73 -2.43 18.74
CA VAL A 47 15.03 -1.82 17.62
C VAL A 47 16.03 -0.84 17.04
N SER A 48 16.79 -1.31 16.05
CA SER A 48 17.48 -0.44 15.11
C SER A 48 16.44 0.57 14.64
N THR A 49 16.70 1.83 14.99
CA THR A 49 15.79 2.98 14.92
C THR A 49 15.56 3.44 13.48
N ALA A 50 15.26 2.50 12.58
CA ALA A 50 15.17 2.73 11.14
C ALA A 50 13.90 2.13 10.49
N GLY A 51 13.05 1.44 11.26
CA GLY A 51 11.84 0.87 10.71
C GLY A 51 11.00 0.23 11.80
N THR A 52 10.30 1.06 12.57
CA THR A 52 9.34 0.61 13.56
C THR A 52 8.27 -0.19 12.82
N SER A 53 8.37 -1.52 12.86
CA SER A 53 7.35 -2.44 12.37
C SER A 53 6.15 -2.38 13.33
N MET A 54 5.51 -1.22 13.39
CA MET A 54 4.35 -0.94 14.22
C MET A 54 3.13 -1.41 13.45
N ALA A 55 2.25 -2.14 14.11
CA ALA A 55 0.88 -2.24 13.64
C ALA A 55 0.35 -0.81 13.48
N MET A 56 -0.09 -0.49 12.27
CA MET A 56 -0.60 0.84 11.93
C MET A 56 -1.81 1.17 12.81
N ALA A 57 -1.89 2.41 13.30
CA ALA A 57 -3.03 2.87 14.10
C ALA A 57 -4.33 2.77 13.31
N LYS A 58 -5.47 2.60 13.99
CA LYS A 58 -6.78 2.37 13.36
C LYS A 58 -7.16 3.46 12.35
N ASP A 59 -6.88 4.72 12.67
CA ASP A 59 -7.21 5.86 11.80
C ASP A 59 -6.35 5.86 10.54
N ALA A 60 -5.04 5.60 10.68
CA ALA A 60 -4.13 5.46 9.55
C ALA A 60 -4.48 4.23 8.68
N GLN A 61 -4.96 3.15 9.30
CA GLN A 61 -5.50 1.99 8.58
C GLN A 61 -6.72 2.34 7.76
N GLN A 62 -7.68 3.05 8.34
CA GLN A 62 -8.88 3.49 7.63
C GLN A 62 -8.50 4.41 6.46
N GLN A 63 -7.61 5.37 6.68
CA GLN A 63 -7.14 6.25 5.61
C GLN A 63 -6.45 5.47 4.49
N LEU A 64 -5.61 4.49 4.81
CA LEU A 64 -4.99 3.62 3.81
C LEU A 64 -6.05 2.83 3.02
N GLN A 65 -7.04 2.26 3.72
CA GLN A 65 -8.13 1.53 3.08
C GLN A 65 -8.92 2.41 2.11
N GLN A 66 -9.27 3.64 2.51
CA GLN A 66 -9.96 4.60 1.65
C GLN A 66 -9.12 4.95 0.41
N ASN A 67 -7.83 5.19 0.58
CA ASN A 67 -6.92 5.47 -0.54
C ASN A 67 -6.82 4.27 -1.50
N LEU A 68 -6.70 3.05 -0.97
CA LEU A 68 -6.64 1.83 -1.78
C LEU A 68 -7.92 1.61 -2.58
N LEU A 69 -9.08 1.88 -2.01
CA LEU A 69 -10.36 1.82 -2.72
C LEU A 69 -10.41 2.85 -3.87
N GLY A 70 -9.96 4.09 -3.62
CA GLY A 70 -9.90 5.12 -4.66
C GLY A 70 -8.94 4.77 -5.81
N GLU A 71 -7.77 4.20 -5.49
CA GLU A 71 -6.82 3.74 -6.52
C GLU A 71 -7.36 2.54 -7.30
N PHE A 72 -8.08 1.63 -6.65
CA PHE A 72 -8.76 0.53 -7.33
C PHE A 72 -9.79 1.04 -8.34
N GLU A 73 -10.66 1.98 -7.95
CA GLU A 73 -11.65 2.59 -8.84
C GLU A 73 -10.98 3.33 -10.00
N ARG A 74 -9.92 4.10 -9.74
CA ARG A 74 -9.12 4.79 -10.75
C ARG A 74 -8.49 3.82 -11.75
N ALA A 75 -7.93 2.71 -11.28
CA ALA A 75 -7.35 1.69 -12.15
C ALA A 75 -8.46 0.98 -12.96
N HIS A 76 -9.61 0.74 -12.36
CA HIS A 76 -10.76 0.13 -13.02
C HIS A 76 -11.32 1.02 -14.13
N SER A 77 -11.49 2.33 -13.87
CA SER A 77 -11.99 3.29 -14.87
C SER A 77 -11.02 3.45 -16.04
N ARG A 78 -9.70 3.42 -15.78
CA ARG A 78 -8.68 3.38 -16.83
C ARG A 78 -8.81 2.12 -17.68
N ARG A 79 -9.06 0.94 -17.13
CA ARG A 79 -9.24 -0.27 -17.98
C ARG A 79 -10.43 -0.18 -18.95
N MET A 80 -11.41 0.71 -18.67
CA MET A 80 -12.57 0.94 -19.53
C MET A 80 -12.33 2.01 -20.62
N ASP A 81 -11.16 2.67 -20.65
CA ASP A 81 -10.80 3.66 -21.67
C ASP A 81 -10.36 3.01 -23.00
N PHE A 82 -11.24 2.19 -23.60
CA PHE A 82 -10.97 1.38 -24.80
C PHE A 82 -10.32 2.13 -25.99
N SER A 83 -10.36 3.47 -26.01
CA SER A 83 -9.59 4.33 -26.92
C SER A 83 -8.07 4.06 -26.94
N ASN A 84 -7.45 3.65 -25.82
CA ASN A 84 -6.01 3.38 -25.71
C ASN A 84 -5.68 1.89 -25.52
N ARG A 85 -6.60 0.99 -25.91
CA ARG A 85 -6.41 -0.45 -25.72
C ARG A 85 -5.15 -0.92 -26.47
N GLY A 86 -4.14 -1.38 -25.70
CA GLY A 86 -2.87 -1.86 -26.25
C GLY A 86 -1.80 -0.79 -26.47
N ALA A 87 -2.08 0.48 -26.17
CA ALA A 87 -1.15 1.58 -26.43
C ALA A 87 0.00 1.66 -25.39
N GLY A 88 -0.13 0.98 -24.25
CA GLY A 88 0.86 1.01 -23.16
C GLY A 88 0.59 2.14 -22.15
N LEU A 89 0.96 1.92 -20.89
CA LEU A 89 0.76 2.93 -19.84
C LEU A 89 1.61 4.19 -20.15
N GLY A 90 0.96 5.36 -20.22
CA GLY A 90 1.64 6.63 -20.48
C GLY A 90 1.84 6.98 -21.96
N PHE A 91 1.35 6.16 -22.88
CA PHE A 91 1.35 6.46 -24.30
C PHE A 91 -0.03 6.97 -24.73
N THR A 92 -0.05 8.11 -25.41
CA THR A 92 -1.26 8.65 -26.04
C THR A 92 -0.95 8.77 -27.51
N ALA A 93 -1.69 8.02 -28.34
CA ALA A 93 -1.52 8.09 -29.78
C ALA A 93 -1.78 9.54 -30.24
N PRO A 94 -0.89 10.13 -31.07
CA PRO A 94 -1.19 11.41 -31.70
C PRO A 94 -2.53 11.31 -32.45
N PRO A 95 -3.33 12.39 -32.49
CA PRO A 95 -4.56 12.40 -33.28
C PRO A 95 -4.23 11.94 -34.71
N SER A 96 -5.05 11.05 -35.27
CA SER A 96 -4.77 10.33 -36.52
C SER A 96 -4.63 11.31 -37.70
N LYS A 97 -3.41 11.84 -37.87
CA LYS A 97 -3.03 12.67 -39.02
C LYS A 97 -2.92 11.76 -40.22
N LYS A 98 -4.04 11.57 -40.92
CA LYS A 98 -4.07 10.90 -42.22
C LYS A 98 -3.40 11.84 -43.22
N PHE A 99 -2.14 11.58 -43.56
CA PHE A 99 -1.55 12.16 -44.76
C PHE A 99 -2.09 11.38 -45.95
N SER A 100 -2.66 12.08 -46.94
CA SER A 100 -3.09 11.48 -48.19
C SER A 100 -1.90 11.35 -49.12
N ILE A 101 -1.56 10.13 -49.53
CA ILE A 101 -0.63 9.89 -50.64
C ILE A 101 -1.47 9.94 -51.92
N ASP A 102 -1.24 10.94 -52.75
CA ASP A 102 -1.79 10.95 -54.11
C ASP A 102 -0.94 10.01 -54.99
N ALA A 103 -1.49 8.84 -55.30
CA ALA A 103 -0.85 7.85 -56.17
C ALA A 103 -0.65 8.36 -57.61
N ASN A 104 -1.35 9.42 -58.01
CA ASN A 104 -1.22 10.04 -59.33
C ASN A 104 -0.26 11.23 -59.35
N ALA A 105 0.34 11.60 -58.21
CA ALA A 105 1.32 12.68 -58.15
C ALA A 105 2.58 12.31 -58.93
N ARG A 106 2.68 12.81 -60.16
CA ARG A 106 3.84 12.64 -61.04
C ARG A 106 4.74 13.87 -60.91
N GLY A 107 5.80 13.76 -60.12
CA GLY A 107 6.78 14.82 -59.89
C GLY A 107 8.22 14.31 -59.78
N SER A 108 8.55 13.20 -60.43
CA SER A 108 9.92 12.68 -60.41
C SER A 108 10.83 13.55 -61.26
N ILE A 109 11.85 14.15 -60.64
CA ILE A 109 12.95 14.80 -61.36
C ILE A 109 13.93 13.72 -61.82
N ARG A 110 14.38 13.80 -63.07
CA ARG A 110 15.49 12.97 -63.56
C ARG A 110 16.79 13.70 -63.22
N PHE A 111 17.76 12.96 -62.71
CA PHE A 111 19.12 13.46 -62.57
C PHE A 111 19.87 13.10 -63.86
N ASP A 112 20.51 14.09 -64.47
CA ASP A 112 21.46 13.86 -65.56
C ASP A 112 22.83 13.50 -64.95
N ASP A 113 23.55 12.58 -65.58
CA ASP A 113 24.89 12.10 -65.18
C ASP A 113 25.99 13.18 -65.33
#